data_AF-X1BLW6-F1
#
_entry.id   AF-X1BLW6-F1
#
_cell.length_a   1.000
_cell.length_b   1.000
_cell.length_c   1.000
_cell.angle_alpha   90.00
_cell.angle_beta   90.00
_cell.angle_gamma   90.00
#
_symmetry.space_group_name_H-M   'P 1'
#
loop_
_entity.id
_entity.type
_entity.pdbx_description
1 polymer ?
#
loop_
_entity_poly.entity_id
_entity_poly.type
_entity_poly.pdbx_seq_one_letter_code
_entity_poly.pdbx_strand_id
1 'polypeptide(L)'
;IRKTIDSLRFQSFQRLGLCYYYKKYFDDAFYYFAKAYKEDPRSPLTLFYMAATLDQWGKGLEAIFCFETYLKLNDPDKNRREIAQQRWQYLKRQSQRPGHSLYRSVDEVIYVILGEEINGGTPVLLCLNGFR
;
A
#
# COMPACT_ATOMS: atom_id res chain seq x y z
N ILE A 1 11.41 22.52 13.44
CA ILE A 1 10.40 23.08 12.51
C ILE A 1 10.17 22.18 11.29
N ARG A 2 11.20 21.66 10.60
CA ARG A 2 11.02 20.74 9.46
C ARG A 2 10.29 19.43 9.84
N LYS A 3 10.77 18.73 10.88
CA LYS A 3 10.12 17.51 11.44
C LYS A 3 8.64 17.66 11.82
N THR A 4 8.21 18.86 12.24
CA THR A 4 6.81 19.11 12.64
C THR A 4 5.91 19.36 11.43
N ILE A 5 6.45 19.93 10.35
CA ILE A 5 5.72 20.13 9.08
C ILE A 5 5.55 18.78 8.36
N ASP A 6 6.58 17.95 8.37
CA ASP A 6 6.56 16.61 7.75
C ASP A 6 5.49 15.72 8.41
N SER A 7 5.31 15.83 9.74
CA SER A 7 4.27 15.12 10.50
C SER A 7 2.83 15.58 10.19
N LEU A 8 2.62 16.88 9.95
CA LEU A 8 1.29 17.40 9.59
C LEU A 8 0.88 16.94 8.18
N ARG A 9 1.81 17.02 7.22
CA ARG A 9 1.56 16.61 5.84
C ARG A 9 1.20 15.14 5.74
N PHE A 10 1.95 14.29 6.43
CA PHE A 10 1.69 12.87 6.57
C PHE A 10 0.27 12.60 7.10
N GLN A 11 -0.11 13.22 8.22
CA GLN A 11 -1.43 13.03 8.83
C GLN A 11 -2.57 13.54 7.93
N SER A 12 -2.35 14.65 7.21
CA SER A 12 -3.33 15.16 6.24
C SER A 12 -3.58 14.16 5.11
N PHE A 13 -2.53 13.56 4.56
CA PHE A 13 -2.67 12.53 3.53
C PHE A 13 -3.40 11.29 4.06
N GLN A 14 -3.11 10.83 5.29
CA GLN A 14 -3.86 9.72 5.89
C GLN A 14 -5.34 10.03 6.05
N ARG A 15 -5.68 11.23 6.54
CA ARG A 15 -7.09 11.65 6.70
C ARG A 15 -7.82 11.75 5.37
N LEU A 16 -7.17 12.31 4.34
CA LEU A 16 -7.74 12.36 2.99
C LEU A 16 -7.96 10.96 2.43
N GLY A 17 -6.94 10.08 2.51
CA GLY A 17 -7.05 8.68 2.09
C GLY A 17 -8.23 7.96 2.76
N LEU A 18 -8.42 8.16 4.07
CA LEU A 18 -9.57 7.62 4.80
C LEU A 18 -10.90 8.16 4.28
N CYS A 19 -11.00 9.48 4.06
CA CYS A 19 -12.22 10.08 3.51
C CYS A 19 -12.60 9.47 2.15
N TYR A 20 -11.63 9.32 1.25
CA TYR A 20 -11.86 8.71 -0.06
C TYR A 20 -12.17 7.21 0.04
N TYR A 21 -11.50 6.49 0.95
CA TYR A 21 -11.78 5.08 1.23
C TYR A 21 -13.23 4.86 1.67
N TYR A 22 -13.73 5.64 2.62
CA TYR A 22 -15.12 5.55 3.06
C TYR A 22 -16.13 5.98 2.00
N LYS A 23 -15.73 6.88 1.07
CA LYS A 23 -16.51 7.23 -0.12
C LYS A 23 -16.44 6.18 -1.24
N LYS A 24 -15.63 5.13 -1.08
CA LYS A 24 -15.36 4.09 -2.09
C LYS A 24 -14.68 4.59 -3.37
N TYR A 25 -14.04 5.76 -3.30
CA TYR A 25 -13.17 6.27 -4.37
C TYR A 25 -11.77 5.71 -4.14
N PHE A 26 -11.57 4.46 -4.57
CA PHE A 26 -10.40 3.67 -4.19
C PHE A 26 -9.11 4.12 -4.87
N ASP A 27 -9.20 4.68 -6.07
CA ASP A 27 -8.11 5.33 -6.79
C ASP A 27 -7.55 6.53 -6.03
N ASP A 28 -8.42 7.48 -5.66
CA ASP A 28 -8.05 8.64 -4.86
C ASP A 28 -7.53 8.22 -3.47
N ALA A 29 -8.22 7.26 -2.83
CA ALA A 29 -7.80 6.74 -1.54
C ALA A 29 -6.38 6.19 -1.59
N PHE A 30 -6.09 5.34 -2.59
CA PHE A 30 -4.77 4.76 -2.77
C PHE A 30 -3.73 5.83 -3.10
N TYR A 31 -4.07 6.84 -3.91
CA TYR A 31 -3.19 7.97 -4.20
C TYR A 31 -2.76 8.75 -2.95
N TYR A 32 -3.72 9.11 -2.08
CA TYR A 32 -3.38 9.83 -0.84
C TYR A 32 -2.64 8.94 0.15
N PHE A 33 -2.97 7.65 0.25
CA PHE A 33 -2.18 6.74 1.08
C PHE A 33 -0.77 6.52 0.54
N ALA A 34 -0.57 6.48 -0.78
CA ALA A 34 0.76 6.40 -1.38
C ALA A 34 1.59 7.65 -1.05
N LYS A 35 0.98 8.85 -1.07
CA LYS A 35 1.65 10.07 -0.58
C LYS A 35 2.00 9.98 0.90
N ALA A 36 1.11 9.49 1.75
CA ALA A 36 1.41 9.27 3.16
C ALA A 36 2.56 8.26 3.35
N TYR A 37 2.60 7.20 2.53
CA TYR A 37 3.66 6.19 2.56
C TYR A 37 5.03 6.77 2.20
N LYS A 38 5.10 7.70 1.23
CA LYS A 38 6.36 8.38 0.88
C LYS A 38 6.93 9.22 2.04
N GLU A 39 6.06 9.78 2.88
CA GLU A 39 6.47 10.55 4.06
C GLU A 39 6.89 9.61 5.22
N ASP A 40 6.13 8.53 5.46
CA ASP A 40 6.49 7.49 6.43
C ASP A 40 6.18 6.06 5.89
N PRO A 41 7.20 5.38 5.34
CA PRO A 41 7.05 4.02 4.80
C PRO A 41 6.79 2.95 5.87
N ARG A 42 6.99 3.26 7.15
CA ARG A 42 6.87 2.31 8.26
C ARG A 42 5.57 2.47 9.04
N SER A 43 4.67 3.34 8.61
CA SER A 43 3.38 3.51 9.27
C SER A 43 2.49 2.28 9.09
N PRO A 44 2.15 1.56 10.19
CA PRO A 44 1.27 0.39 10.10
C PRO A 44 -0.12 0.79 9.60
N LEU A 45 -0.61 1.96 10.03
CA LEU A 45 -1.91 2.49 9.62
C LEU A 45 -1.98 2.71 8.10
N THR A 46 -0.97 3.39 7.52
CA THR A 46 -0.93 3.65 6.07
C THR A 46 -0.88 2.36 5.28
N LEU A 47 0.00 1.42 5.63
CA LEU A 47 0.13 0.15 4.91
C LEU A 47 -1.11 -0.72 5.01
N PHE A 48 -1.77 -0.75 6.18
CA PHE A 48 -3.04 -1.43 6.36
C PHE A 48 -4.11 -0.88 5.42
N TYR A 49 -4.29 0.46 5.40
CA TYR A 49 -5.32 1.06 4.56
C TYR A 49 -4.98 1.02 3.07
N MET A 50 -3.71 1.04 2.68
CA MET A 50 -3.32 0.74 1.31
C MET A 50 -3.78 -0.66 0.91
N ALA A 51 -3.45 -1.68 1.73
CA ALA A 51 -3.84 -3.06 1.45
C ALA A 51 -5.38 -3.24 1.42
N ALA A 52 -6.09 -2.62 2.37
CA ALA A 52 -7.55 -2.65 2.41
C ALA A 52 -8.18 -1.93 1.21
N THR A 53 -7.62 -0.79 0.78
CA THR A 53 -8.08 -0.06 -0.41
C THR A 53 -7.93 -0.91 -1.66
N LEU A 54 -6.76 -1.53 -1.84
CA LEU A 54 -6.48 -2.42 -2.98
C LEU A 54 -7.41 -3.63 -3.02
N ASP A 55 -7.65 -4.22 -1.86
CA ASP A 55 -8.59 -5.33 -1.72
C ASP A 55 -10.01 -4.94 -2.12
N GLN A 56 -10.52 -3.81 -1.62
CA GLN A 56 -11.85 -3.30 -1.99
C GLN A 56 -11.93 -2.85 -3.46
N TRP A 57 -10.81 -2.41 -4.03
CA TRP A 57 -10.69 -2.06 -5.44
C TRP A 57 -10.63 -3.28 -6.37
N GLY A 58 -10.45 -4.49 -5.83
CA GLY A 58 -10.32 -5.73 -6.60
C GLY A 58 -8.90 -6.05 -7.06
N LYS A 59 -7.89 -5.30 -6.61
CA LYS A 59 -6.46 -5.52 -6.89
C LYS A 59 -5.87 -6.53 -5.89
N GLY A 60 -6.34 -7.77 -5.98
CA GLY A 60 -6.09 -8.81 -4.97
C GLY A 60 -4.61 -9.20 -4.79
N LEU A 61 -3.81 -9.22 -5.87
CA LEU A 61 -2.39 -9.59 -5.80
C LEU A 61 -1.57 -8.51 -5.09
N GLU A 62 -1.83 -7.25 -5.42
CA GLU A 62 -1.23 -6.07 -4.81
C GLU A 62 -1.63 -5.98 -3.33
N ALA A 63 -2.91 -6.24 -3.02
CA ALA A 63 -3.42 -6.26 -1.66
C ALA A 63 -2.72 -7.33 -0.81
N ILE A 64 -2.51 -8.56 -1.33
CA ILE A 64 -1.78 -9.63 -0.65
C ILE A 64 -0.37 -9.17 -0.27
N PHE A 65 0.34 -8.55 -1.22
CA PHE A 65 1.70 -8.06 -0.96
C PHE A 65 1.69 -6.97 0.11
N CYS A 66 0.82 -5.97 0.00
CA CYS A 66 0.72 -4.89 0.99
C CYS A 66 0.34 -5.43 2.38
N PHE A 67 -0.61 -6.37 2.49
CA PHE A 67 -0.93 -7.01 3.77
C PHE A 67 0.26 -7.78 4.34
N GLU A 68 1.04 -8.48 3.52
CA GLU A 68 2.25 -9.18 3.98
C GLU A 68 3.29 -8.19 4.53
N THR A 69 3.51 -7.06 3.84
CA THR A 69 4.43 -6.03 4.32
C THR A 69 3.96 -5.41 5.63
N TYR A 70 2.66 -5.14 5.77
CA TYR A 70 2.04 -4.68 7.00
C TYR A 70 2.22 -5.69 8.16
N LEU A 71 1.99 -6.98 7.92
CA LEU A 71 2.10 -8.04 8.93
C LEU A 71 3.54 -8.25 9.45
N LYS A 72 4.55 -7.78 8.73
CA LYS A 72 5.96 -7.75 9.17
C LYS A 72 6.24 -6.59 10.15
N LEU A 73 5.35 -5.60 10.25
CA LEU A 73 5.48 -4.49 11.17
C LEU A 73 4.89 -4.81 12.54
N ASN A 74 5.34 -4.04 13.54
CA ASN A 74 4.75 -4.05 14.87
C ASN A 74 3.63 -3.00 14.94
N ASP A 75 2.39 -3.39 14.63
CA ASP A 75 1.23 -2.55 14.83
C ASP A 75 0.78 -2.60 16.31
N PRO A 76 0.70 -1.46 17.03
CA PRO A 76 0.15 -1.43 18.39
C PRO A 76 -1.32 -1.87 18.45
N ASP A 77 -2.07 -1.78 17.35
CA ASP A 77 -3.46 -2.20 17.26
C ASP A 77 -3.56 -3.67 16.82
N LYS A 78 -3.86 -4.54 17.80
CA LYS A 78 -4.04 -5.98 17.57
C LYS A 78 -5.22 -6.28 16.65
N ASN A 79 -6.27 -5.46 16.65
CA ASN A 79 -7.47 -5.70 15.86
C ASN A 79 -7.17 -5.54 14.37
N ARG A 80 -6.42 -4.49 13.99
CA ARG A 80 -5.98 -4.32 12.59
C ARG A 80 -5.12 -5.48 12.13
N ARG A 81 -4.23 -5.97 13.00
CA ARG A 81 -3.37 -7.12 12.69
C ARG A 81 -4.19 -8.36 12.40
N GLU A 82 -5.20 -8.65 13.22
CA GLU A 82 -6.09 -9.77 13.03
C GLU A 82 -6.90 -9.66 11.73
N ILE A 83 -7.50 -8.48 11.46
CA ILE A 83 -8.26 -8.21 10.23
C ILE A 83 -7.36 -8.41 9.00
N ALA A 84 -6.16 -7.87 9.01
CA ALA A 84 -5.20 -8.02 7.92
C ALA A 84 -4.82 -9.49 7.70
N GLN A 85 -4.58 -10.24 8.78
CA GLN A 85 -4.22 -11.64 8.70
C GLN A 85 -5.35 -12.48 8.09
N GLN A 86 -6.59 -12.28 8.57
CA GLN A 86 -7.78 -12.96 8.03
C GLN A 86 -7.95 -12.65 6.54
N ARG A 87 -7.84 -11.36 6.16
CA ARG A 87 -8.04 -10.93 4.78
C ARG A 87 -6.94 -11.44 3.86
N TRP A 88 -5.69 -11.39 4.30
CA TRP A 88 -4.55 -11.95 3.57
C TRP A 88 -4.70 -13.46 3.32
N GLN A 89 -5.12 -14.23 4.32
CA GLN A 89 -5.37 -15.67 4.17
C GLN A 89 -6.52 -15.96 3.20
N TYR A 90 -7.57 -15.15 3.22
CA TYR A 90 -8.69 -15.26 2.31
C TYR A 90 -8.25 -15.03 0.86
N LEU A 91 -7.56 -13.92 0.60
CA LEU A 91 -7.08 -13.55 -0.73
C LEU A 91 -6.05 -14.56 -1.27
N LYS A 92 -5.15 -15.06 -0.42
CA LYS A 92 -4.21 -16.13 -0.81
C LYS A 92 -4.90 -17.42 -1.21
N ARG A 93 -6.00 -17.81 -0.53
CA ARG A 93 -6.74 -19.02 -0.88
C ARG A 93 -7.45 -18.88 -2.23
N GLN A 94 -7.96 -17.69 -2.55
CA GLN A 94 -8.57 -17.43 -3.85
C GLN A 94 -7.54 -17.30 -4.97
N SER A 95 -6.37 -16.77 -4.66
CA SER A 95 -5.28 -16.59 -5.61
C SER A 95 -4.51 -17.90 -5.76
N GLN A 96 -4.76 -18.68 -6.81
CA GLN A 96 -4.04 -19.93 -7.11
C GLN A 96 -2.52 -19.74 -7.36
N ARG A 97 -1.98 -18.53 -7.25
CA ARG A 97 -0.56 -18.21 -7.40
C ARG A 97 0.01 -17.63 -6.10
N PRO A 98 1.19 -18.10 -5.64
CA PRO A 98 1.84 -17.51 -4.48
C PRO A 98 2.22 -16.06 -4.79
N GLY A 99 1.55 -15.10 -4.15
CA GLY A 99 1.82 -13.65 -4.35
C GLY A 99 3.25 -13.20 -4.01
N HIS A 100 4.08 -14.07 -3.43
CA HIS A 100 5.44 -13.77 -3.00
C HIS A 100 6.45 -13.65 -4.16
N SER A 101 6.03 -13.74 -5.44
CA SER A 101 6.94 -13.65 -6.59
C SER A 101 6.78 -12.41 -7.49
N LEU A 102 5.75 -11.57 -7.30
CA LEU A 102 5.44 -10.51 -8.27
C LEU A 102 6.03 -9.14 -7.91
N TYR A 103 6.06 -8.79 -6.62
CA TYR A 103 6.50 -7.48 -6.13
C TYR A 103 7.65 -7.64 -5.12
N ARG A 104 8.63 -6.75 -5.17
CA ARG A 104 9.78 -6.68 -4.25
C ARG A 104 9.61 -5.59 -3.20
N SER A 105 8.86 -4.53 -3.52
CA SER A 105 8.60 -3.41 -2.62
C SER A 105 7.21 -2.81 -2.84
N VAL A 106 6.74 -2.04 -1.85
CA VAL A 106 5.46 -1.32 -1.97
C VAL A 106 5.57 -0.19 -3.01
N ASP A 107 6.77 0.33 -3.25
CA ASP A 107 7.01 1.30 -4.31
C ASP A 107 6.72 0.73 -5.71
N GLU A 108 7.04 -0.55 -5.95
CA GLU A 108 6.68 -1.22 -7.21
C GLU A 108 5.16 -1.34 -7.37
N VAL A 109 4.45 -1.66 -6.28
CA VAL A 109 2.97 -1.70 -6.28
C VAL A 109 2.40 -0.31 -6.58
N ILE A 110 2.93 0.73 -5.94
CA ILE A 110 2.52 2.12 -6.17
C ILE A 110 2.73 2.48 -7.65
N TYR A 111 3.90 2.16 -8.21
CA TYR A 111 4.23 2.44 -9.60
C TYR A 111 3.29 1.74 -10.58
N VAL A 112 2.97 0.45 -10.37
CA VAL A 112 2.05 -0.30 -11.23
C VAL A 112 0.63 0.30 -11.23
N ILE A 113 0.22 0.94 -10.14
CA ILE A 113 -1.14 1.47 -9.99
C ILE A 113 -1.26 2.93 -10.41
N LEU A 114 -0.28 3.76 -10.06
CA LEU A 114 -0.34 5.22 -10.20
C LEU A 114 0.66 5.77 -11.24
N GLY A 115 1.52 4.93 -11.81
CA GLY A 115 2.52 5.35 -12.79
C GLY A 115 3.55 6.34 -12.22
N GLU A 116 4.08 7.21 -13.08
CA GLU A 116 5.11 8.20 -12.70
C GLU A 116 4.57 9.37 -11.85
N GLU A 117 3.26 9.47 -11.61
CA GLU A 117 2.60 10.66 -11.04
C GLU A 117 3.04 11.04 -9.61
N ILE A 118 3.73 10.15 -8.90
CA ILE A 118 4.19 10.38 -7.51
C ILE A 118 5.71 10.39 -7.37
N ASN A 119 6.45 9.98 -8.39
CA ASN A 119 7.90 9.89 -8.35
C ASN A 119 8.48 11.06 -9.16
N GLY A 120 8.65 12.22 -8.53
CA GLY A 120 9.49 13.30 -9.06
C GLY A 120 10.99 12.95 -9.08
N GLY A 121 11.34 11.72 -9.46
CA GLY A 121 12.68 11.14 -9.42
C GLY A 121 12.74 9.93 -10.34
N THR A 122 13.74 9.94 -11.22
CA THR A 122 14.02 9.02 -12.34
C THR A 122 13.60 7.56 -12.14
N PRO A 123 13.00 6.92 -13.16
CA PRO A 123 12.69 5.50 -13.13
C PRO A 123 13.99 4.70 -13.03
N VAL A 124 14.18 3.99 -11.93
CA VAL A 124 15.20 2.93 -11.89
C VAL A 124 14.64 1.81 -12.77
N LEU A 125 15.09 1.79 -14.02
CA LEU A 125 14.97 0.67 -14.95
C LEU A 125 15.32 -0.63 -14.23
N LEU A 126 14.30 -1.37 -13.79
CA LEU A 126 14.43 -2.82 -13.65
C LEU A 126 14.10 -3.42 -15.00
N CYS A 127 15.16 -3.48 -15.80
CA CYS A 127 15.38 -4.36 -16.93
C CYS A 127 14.36 -5.52 -16.99
N LEU A 128 13.46 -5.41 -17.96
CA LEU A 128 12.96 -6.57 -18.71
C LEU A 128 14.17 -7.32 -19.28
N ASN A 129 14.72 -8.25 -18.50
CA ASN A 129 15.59 -9.30 -19.00
C ASN A 129 15.11 -10.62 -18.39
N GLY A 130 14.41 -11.40 -19.21
CA GLY A 130 13.99 -12.75 -18.83
C GLY A 130 12.72 -13.30 -19.48
N PHE A 131 12.27 -12.76 -20.62
CA PHE A 131 11.43 -13.52 -21.55
C PHE A 131 12.22 -13.75 -22.84
N ARG A 132 12.90 -14.89 -22.90
CA ARG A 132 13.14 -15.68 -24.11
C ARG A 132 13.26 -17.15 -23.70
#